data_AF-A0A9X8VY25-F1
#
_entry.id   AF-A0A9X8VY25-F1
#
_cell.length_a   1.000
_cell.length_b   1.000
_cell.length_c   1.000
_cell.angle_alpha   90.00
_cell.angle_beta   90.00
_cell.angle_gamma   90.00
#
_symmetry.space_group_name_H-M   'P 1'
#
loop_
_entity.id
_entity.type
_entity.pdbx_description
1 polymer ?
#
loop_
_entity_poly.entity_id
_entity_poly.type
_entity_poly.pdbx_seq_one_letter_code
_entity_poly.pdbx_strand_id
1 'polypeptide(L)'
;MLKYNAIQCTLFEKVDSDDTTKESLEAIRTESEHLCESIEHGLFAIGKMMEHLGFFADEKEQNFSNQALDNRSIRQLGGLISANAYLLNALRDSASNAEFHLSNMKGGVNE
;
A
#
# COMPACT_ATOMS: atom_id res chain seq x y z
N MET A 1 15.05 17.63 -2.91
CA MET A 1 14.96 16.22 -2.47
C MET A 1 13.66 16.07 -1.70
N LEU A 2 12.76 15.18 -2.12
CA LEU A 2 11.52 14.92 -1.38
C LEU A 2 11.91 14.39 0.01
N LYS A 3 11.38 14.99 1.08
CA LYS A 3 11.53 14.46 2.43
C LYS A 3 10.64 13.23 2.53
N TYR A 4 11.21 12.05 2.36
CA TYR A 4 10.49 10.77 2.37
C TYR A 4 9.65 10.55 3.64
N ASN A 5 9.96 11.24 4.73
CA ASN A 5 9.22 11.19 6.00
C ASN A 5 8.30 12.40 6.25
N ALA A 6 8.18 13.37 5.34
CA ALA A 6 7.41 14.59 5.60
C ALA A 6 5.94 14.29 5.90
N ILE A 7 5.33 13.39 5.13
CA ILE A 7 3.94 12.96 5.34
C ILE A 7 3.81 12.27 6.72
N GLN A 8 4.77 11.41 7.06
CA GLN A 8 4.80 10.73 8.36
C GLN A 8 4.93 11.72 9.52
N CYS A 9 5.84 12.69 9.42
CA CYS A 9 6.02 13.72 10.46
C CYS A 9 4.75 14.55 10.65
N THR A 10 4.12 15.00 9.56
CA THR A 10 2.88 15.79 9.64
C THR A 10 1.71 14.98 10.20
N LEU A 11 1.60 13.69 9.85
CA LEU A 11 0.58 12.82 10.43
C LEU A 11 0.79 12.62 11.94
N PHE A 12 2.03 12.39 12.39
CA PHE A 12 2.33 12.27 13.82
C PHE A 12 2.09 13.57 14.58
N GLU A 13 2.53 14.72 14.05
CA GLU A 13 2.24 16.03 14.65
C GLU A 13 0.73 16.26 14.81
N LYS A 14 -0.08 15.77 13.87
CA LYS A 14 -1.53 15.91 13.95
C LYS A 14 -2.17 14.92 14.91
N VAL A 15 -1.69 13.68 14.99
CA VAL A 15 -2.20 12.65 15.90
C VAL A 15 -1.81 12.94 17.35
N ASP A 16 -0.58 13.40 17.59
CA ASP A 16 0.00 13.61 18.92
C ASP A 16 -0.31 15.01 19.50
N SER A 17 -1.05 15.84 18.76
CA SER A 17 -1.44 17.18 19.21
C SER A 17 -2.49 17.12 20.32
N ASP A 18 -2.29 17.89 21.40
CA ASP A 18 -3.23 18.01 22.53
C ASP A 18 -4.64 18.49 22.10
N ASP A 19 -4.72 19.25 21.00
CA ASP A 19 -5.99 19.73 20.44
C ASP A 19 -6.77 18.67 19.62
N THR A 20 -6.22 17.46 19.45
CA THR A 20 -6.82 16.45 18.59
C THR A 20 -7.92 15.67 19.33
N THR A 21 -9.15 15.80 18.84
CA THR A 21 -10.31 15.13 19.43
C THR A 21 -10.41 13.68 19.01
N LYS A 22 -11.22 12.89 19.74
CA LYS A 22 -11.55 11.51 19.38
C LYS A 22 -12.14 11.42 17.97
N GLU A 23 -13.08 12.30 17.63
CA GLU A 23 -13.71 12.33 16.30
C GLU A 23 -12.68 12.65 15.22
N SER A 24 -11.71 13.52 15.53
CA SER A 24 -10.61 13.85 14.62
C SER A 24 -9.69 12.64 14.41
N LEU A 25 -9.38 11.87 15.46
CA LEU A 25 -8.60 10.64 15.36
C LEU A 25 -9.35 9.56 14.56
N GLU A 26 -10.65 9.40 14.76
CA GLU A 26 -11.48 8.46 14.00
C GLU A 26 -11.54 8.82 12.52
N ALA A 27 -11.66 10.11 12.19
CA ALA A 27 -11.62 10.60 10.82
C ALA A 27 -10.24 10.37 10.17
N ILE A 28 -9.15 10.69 10.88
CA ILE A 28 -7.78 10.45 10.42
C ILE A 28 -7.55 8.96 10.15
N ARG A 29 -8.00 8.09 11.07
CA ARG A 29 -7.89 6.63 10.90
C ARG A 29 -8.64 6.17 9.65
N THR A 30 -9.91 6.55 9.52
CA THR A 30 -10.78 6.13 8.41
C THR A 30 -10.20 6.58 7.06
N GLU A 31 -9.78 7.84 6.96
CA GLU A 31 -9.17 8.37 5.73
C GLU A 31 -7.84 7.68 5.42
N SER A 32 -7.03 7.39 6.44
CA SER A 32 -5.76 6.67 6.27
C SER A 32 -5.99 5.23 5.77
N GLU A 33 -6.99 4.54 6.29
CA GLU A 33 -7.38 3.19 5.82
C GLU A 33 -7.83 3.22 4.36
N HIS A 34 -8.63 4.20 3.95
CA HIS A 34 -9.04 4.38 2.55
C HIS A 34 -7.88 4.72 1.63
N LEU A 35 -6.94 5.57 2.06
CA LEU A 35 -5.74 5.87 1.28
C LEU A 35 -4.87 4.62 1.11
N CYS A 36 -4.65 3.85 2.18
CA CYS A 36 -3.88 2.61 2.11
C CYS A 36 -4.51 1.63 1.11
N GLU A 37 -5.83 1.46 1.13
CA GLU A 37 -6.57 0.62 0.17
C GLU A 37 -6.38 1.11 -1.27
N SER A 38 -6.49 2.41 -1.48
CA SER A 38 -6.35 3.02 -2.81
C SER A 38 -4.94 2.86 -3.36
N ILE A 39 -3.92 3.03 -2.51
CA ILE A 39 -2.50 2.83 -2.87
C ILE A 39 -2.27 1.37 -3.22
N GLU A 40 -2.80 0.43 -2.44
CA GLU A 40 -2.66 -0.99 -2.68
C GLU A 40 -3.26 -1.40 -4.04
N HIS A 41 -4.50 -1.00 -4.32
CA HIS A 41 -5.14 -1.22 -5.61
C HIS A 41 -4.34 -0.59 -6.77
N GLY A 42 -3.82 0.62 -6.57
CA GLY A 42 -2.98 1.30 -7.54
C GLY A 42 -1.67 0.56 -7.82
N LEU A 43 -0.99 0.08 -6.79
CA LEU A 43 0.23 -0.73 -6.91
C LEU A 43 -0.06 -2.04 -7.64
N PHE A 44 -1.15 -2.73 -7.29
CA PHE A 44 -1.57 -3.94 -7.98
C PHE A 44 -1.79 -3.68 -9.48
N ALA A 45 -2.53 -2.62 -9.83
CA ALA A 45 -2.77 -2.26 -11.22
C ALA A 45 -1.48 -1.92 -11.98
N ILE A 46 -0.57 -1.14 -11.37
CA ILE A 46 0.75 -0.82 -11.95
C ILE A 46 1.55 -2.11 -12.17
N GLY A 47 1.57 -3.01 -11.19
CA GLY A 47 2.25 -4.28 -11.29
C GLY A 47 1.72 -5.13 -12.45
N LYS A 48 0.40 -5.24 -12.59
CA LYS A 48 -0.24 -5.92 -13.73
C LYS A 48 0.09 -5.24 -15.06
N MET A 49 0.07 -3.91 -15.13
CA MET A 49 0.43 -3.17 -16.34
C MET A 49 1.88 -3.43 -16.75
N MET A 50 2.82 -3.38 -15.81
CA MET A 50 4.23 -3.70 -16.06
C MET A 50 4.40 -5.15 -16.51
N GLU A 51 3.68 -6.09 -15.89
CA GLU A 51 3.69 -7.50 -16.31
C GLU A 51 3.26 -7.67 -17.78
N HIS A 52 2.20 -6.96 -18.21
CA HIS A 52 1.73 -6.97 -19.59
C HIS A 52 2.66 -6.20 -20.54
N LEU A 53 3.25 -5.09 -20.12
CA LEU A 53 4.21 -4.33 -20.94
C LEU A 53 5.45 -5.17 -21.26
N GLY A 54 5.92 -5.99 -20.33
CA GLY A 54 7.00 -6.95 -20.57
C GLY A 54 6.67 -8.00 -21.66
N PHE A 55 5.40 -8.17 -22.02
CA PHE A 55 4.98 -9.03 -23.14
C PHE A 55 5.01 -8.31 -24.49
N PHE A 56 4.73 -7.00 -24.51
CA PHE A 56 4.65 -6.21 -25.76
C PHE A 56 5.99 -5.66 -26.23
N ALA A 57 7.02 -5.64 -25.38
CA ALA A 57 8.36 -5.16 -25.72
C ALA A 57 9.21 -6.22 -26.48
N ASP A 58 8.60 -7.03 -27.34
CA ASP A 58 9.28 -8.09 -28.11
C ASP A 58 10.36 -7.53 -29.05
N GLU A 59 11.56 -8.13 -28.97
CA GLU A 59 12.85 -7.59 -29.42
C GLU A 59 13.06 -7.63 -30.94
N LYS A 60 12.22 -8.34 -31.70
CA LYS A 60 12.41 -8.44 -33.16
C LYS A 60 12.11 -7.14 -33.91
N GLU A 61 11.32 -6.23 -33.34
CA GLU A 61 10.78 -5.08 -34.08
C GLU A 61 11.05 -3.71 -33.44
N GLN A 62 11.46 -3.62 -32.18
CA GLN A 62 11.43 -2.32 -31.49
C GLN A 62 12.78 -1.90 -30.89
N ASN A 63 13.45 -1.03 -31.65
CA ASN A 63 14.76 -0.43 -31.40
C ASN A 63 14.66 0.74 -30.37
N PHE A 64 14.06 0.50 -29.20
CA PHE A 64 13.67 1.59 -28.29
C PHE A 64 14.84 2.32 -27.63
N SER A 65 15.79 1.60 -27.02
CA SER A 65 16.98 2.16 -26.36
C SER A 65 17.84 1.04 -25.77
N ASN A 66 19.16 1.18 -25.80
CA ASN A 66 20.10 0.32 -25.07
C ASN A 66 20.10 0.55 -23.54
N GLN A 67 19.30 1.51 -23.05
CA GLN A 67 19.08 1.79 -21.64
C GLN A 67 17.73 1.25 -21.12
N ALA A 68 16.88 0.71 -21.99
CA ALA A 68 15.62 0.11 -21.55
C ALA A 68 15.86 -1.21 -20.82
N LEU A 69 15.09 -1.46 -19.76
CA LEU A 69 15.11 -2.76 -19.08
C LEU A 69 14.55 -3.84 -20.01
N ASP A 70 15.13 -5.04 -19.93
CA ASP A 70 14.64 -6.18 -20.71
C ASP A 70 13.25 -6.67 -20.24
N ASN A 71 12.58 -7.39 -21.12
CA ASN A 71 11.21 -7.87 -20.94
C ASN A 71 11.02 -8.73 -19.69
N ARG A 72 11.99 -9.59 -19.40
CA ARG A 72 11.95 -10.46 -18.23
C ARG A 72 12.05 -9.61 -16.98
N SER A 73 12.95 -8.63 -16.96
CA SER A 73 13.12 -7.69 -15.85
C SER A 73 11.85 -6.86 -15.62
N ILE A 74 11.24 -6.28 -16.65
CA ILE A 74 9.98 -5.51 -16.53
C ILE A 74 8.84 -6.40 -16.00
N ARG A 75 8.71 -7.62 -16.53
CA ARG A 75 7.69 -8.58 -16.10
C ARG A 75 7.87 -9.00 -14.65
N GLN A 76 9.10 -9.29 -14.25
CA GLN A 76 9.44 -9.64 -12.86
C GLN A 76 9.16 -8.48 -11.91
N LEU A 77 9.52 -7.24 -12.27
CA LEU A 77 9.18 -6.06 -11.48
C LEU A 77 7.66 -5.90 -11.34
N GLY A 78 6.89 -6.05 -12.42
CA GLY A 78 5.43 -6.01 -12.37
C GLY A 78 4.83 -7.09 -11.47
N GLY A 79 5.34 -8.31 -11.55
CA GLY A 79 4.95 -9.42 -10.67
C GLY A 79 5.28 -9.15 -9.20
N LEU A 80 6.47 -8.61 -8.90
CA LEU A 80 6.89 -8.26 -7.54
C LEU A 80 6.02 -7.15 -6.94
N ILE A 81 5.72 -6.10 -7.70
CA ILE A 81 4.83 -5.02 -7.25
C ILE A 81 3.44 -5.58 -6.93
N SER A 82 2.89 -6.42 -7.81
CA SER A 82 1.57 -7.03 -7.61
C SER A 82 1.54 -7.94 -6.38
N ALA A 83 2.57 -8.76 -6.19
CA ALA A 83 2.68 -9.66 -5.05
C ALA A 83 2.80 -8.89 -3.72
N ASN A 84 3.56 -7.80 -3.71
CA ASN A 84 3.67 -6.94 -2.53
C ASN A 84 2.35 -6.24 -2.20
N ALA A 85 1.57 -5.80 -3.20
CA ALA A 85 0.23 -5.28 -2.97
C ALA A 85 -0.69 -6.31 -2.30
N TYR A 86 -0.72 -7.55 -2.81
CA TYR A 86 -1.46 -8.64 -2.18
C TYR A 86 -1.01 -8.95 -0.75
N LEU A 87 0.30 -8.94 -0.49
CA LEU A 87 0.84 -9.17 0.85
C LEU A 87 0.42 -8.05 1.82
N LEU A 88 0.44 -6.79 1.37
CA LEU A 88 -0.03 -5.65 2.17
C LEU A 88 -1.50 -5.82 2.55
N ASN A 89 -2.35 -6.25 1.62
CA ASN A 89 -3.76 -6.53 1.91
C ASN A 89 -3.93 -7.60 2.99
N ALA A 90 -3.23 -8.73 2.82
CA ALA A 90 -3.34 -9.87 3.72
C ALA A 90 -2.87 -9.50 5.14
N LEU A 91 -1.84 -8.66 5.26
CA LEU A 91 -1.37 -8.14 6.55
C LEU A 91 -2.40 -7.19 7.18
N ARG A 92 -3.03 -6.31 6.39
CA ARG A 92 -4.11 -5.43 6.86
C ARG A 92 -5.31 -6.22 7.35
N ASP A 93 -5.79 -7.19 6.57
CA ASP A 93 -6.90 -8.06 6.97
C ASP A 93 -6.58 -8.84 8.24
N SER A 94 -5.35 -9.35 8.36
CA SER A 94 -4.91 -10.05 9.55
C SER A 94 -4.84 -9.12 10.78
N ALA A 95 -4.41 -7.87 10.62
CA ALA A 95 -4.37 -6.88 11.70
C ALA A 95 -5.79 -6.49 12.15
N SER A 96 -6.69 -6.19 11.21
CA SER A 96 -8.10 -5.90 11.49
C SER A 96 -8.77 -7.05 12.24
N ASN A 97 -8.52 -8.30 11.82
CA ASN A 97 -9.06 -9.48 12.49
C ASN A 97 -8.49 -9.65 13.92
N ALA A 98 -7.19 -9.39 14.11
CA ALA A 98 -6.58 -9.40 15.44
C ALA A 98 -7.20 -8.33 16.36
N GLU A 99 -7.44 -7.11 15.87
CA GLU A 99 -8.07 -6.04 16.64
C GLU A 99 -9.52 -6.36 17.01
N PHE A 100 -10.28 -6.97 16.11
CA PHE A 100 -11.62 -7.48 16.39
C PHE A 100 -11.60 -8.51 17.54
N HIS A 101 -10.70 -9.49 17.47
CA HIS A 101 -10.55 -10.49 18.53
C HIS A 101 -10.12 -9.88 19.87
N LEU A 102 -9.17 -8.94 19.87
CA LEU A 102 -8.72 -8.23 21.08
C LEU A 102 -9.82 -7.39 21.72
N SER A 103 -10.65 -6.73 20.90
CA SER A 103 -11.79 -5.95 21.37
C SER A 103 -12.85 -6.84 22.02
N ASN A 104 -13.12 -8.01 21.44
CA ASN A 104 -14.04 -9.00 22.01
C ASN A 104 -13.50 -9.64 23.31
N MET A 105 -12.18 -9.83 23.43
CA MET A 105 -11.56 -10.33 24.66
C MET A 105 -11.66 -9.30 25.81
N LYS A 106 -11.48 -8.00 25.53
CA LYS A 106 -11.63 -6.94 26.53
C LYS A 106 -13.08 -6.73 26.96
N GLY A 107 -14.05 -6.99 26.07
CA GLY A 107 -15.48 -6.95 26.38
C GLY A 107 -15.98 -8.11 27.25
N GLY A 108 -15.20 -9.20 27.39
CA GLY A 108 -15.53 -10.37 28.21
C GLY A 108 -15.09 -10.26 29.68
N VAL A 109 -14.45 -9.16 30.09
CA VAL A 109 -14.08 -8.90 31.49
C VAL A 109 -15.16 -8.03 32.12
N ASN A 110 -16.35 -8.60 32.34
CA ASN A 110 -17.40 -8.10 33.24
C ASN A 110 -18.45 -9.21 33.41
N GLU A 111 -18.11 -10.25 34.17
CA GLU A 111 -19.07 -11.06 34.93
C GLU A 111 -18.57 -11.19 36.37
#